data_AF-A0A7W0MGU1-F1
#
_entry.id   AF-A0A7W0MGU1-F1
#
_cell.length_a   1.000
_cell.length_b   1.000
_cell.length_c   1.000
_cell.angle_alpha   90.00
_cell.angle_beta   90.00
_cell.angle_gamma   90.00
#
_symmetry.space_group_name_H-M   'P 1'
#
loop_
_entity.id
_entity.type
_entity.pdbx_description
1 polymer ?
#
loop_
_entity_poly.entity_id
_entity_poly.type
_entity_poly.pdbx_seq_one_letter_code
_entity_poly.pdbx_strand_id
1 'polypeptide(L)'
;MEQAERQKTLKAVLHYFYQDNTKSGSHCRYSLQYHLVWIPKYRRSFLVGEIAERLKQILKEIARDYRIRIIAMEVITRRRGTARSRSTGGSGYGRQSFRRCWRWSTGGRRR
;
A
#
# COMPACT_ATOMS: atom_id res chain seq x y z
N MET A 1 6.67 -32.91 39.22
CA MET A 1 6.83 -31.50 39.62
C MET A 1 7.66 -30.72 38.60
N GLU A 2 8.79 -31.24 38.15
CA GLU A 2 9.70 -30.57 37.20
C GLU A 2 9.09 -30.23 35.83
N GLN A 3 8.28 -31.10 35.24
CA GLN A 3 7.63 -30.83 33.94
C GLN A 3 6.55 -29.74 34.00
N ALA A 4 5.87 -29.58 35.14
CA ALA A 4 4.85 -28.54 35.32
C ALA A 4 5.49 -27.15 35.44
N GLU A 5 6.66 -27.07 36.08
CA GLU A 5 7.45 -25.83 36.18
C GLU A 5 8.05 -25.43 34.83
N ARG A 6 8.56 -26.42 34.06
CA ARG A 6 9.00 -26.22 32.66
C ARG A 6 7.87 -25.71 31.76
N GLN A 7 6.64 -26.22 31.93
CA GLN A 7 5.48 -25.74 31.18
C GLN A 7 5.04 -24.32 31.60
N LYS A 8 5.08 -24.00 32.90
CA LYS A 8 4.77 -22.65 33.43
C LYS A 8 5.75 -21.60 32.92
N THR A 9 7.04 -21.92 32.95
CA THR A 9 8.10 -21.03 32.46
C THR A 9 7.99 -20.83 30.96
N LEU A 10 7.77 -21.88 30.16
CA LEU A 10 7.52 -21.76 28.72
C LEU A 10 6.33 -20.86 28.39
N LYS A 11 5.21 -21.01 29.12
CA LYS A 11 4.02 -20.18 28.92
C LYS A 11 4.28 -18.70 29.24
N ALA A 12 5.03 -18.41 30.30
CA ALA A 12 5.41 -17.05 30.68
C ALA A 12 6.36 -16.41 29.65
N VAL A 13 7.33 -17.18 29.17
CA VAL A 13 8.28 -16.76 28.14
C VAL A 13 7.58 -16.49 26.81
N LEU A 14 6.70 -17.39 26.36
CA LEU A 14 5.88 -17.18 25.16
C LEU A 14 4.97 -15.95 25.30
N HIS A 15 4.38 -15.74 26.47
CA HIS A 15 3.56 -14.56 26.72
C HIS A 15 4.36 -13.26 26.67
N TYR A 16 5.59 -13.25 27.21
CA TYR A 16 6.51 -12.12 27.11
C TYR A 16 6.86 -11.80 25.65
N PHE A 17 7.27 -12.81 24.88
CA PHE A 17 7.62 -12.63 23.47
C PHE A 17 6.43 -12.21 22.58
N TYR A 18 5.20 -12.58 22.93
CA TYR A 18 4.02 -12.21 22.14
C TYR A 18 3.53 -10.77 22.41
N GLN A 19 3.98 -10.12 23.48
CA GLN A 19 3.48 -8.80 23.89
C GLN A 19 4.09 -7.63 23.09
N ASP A 20 5.28 -7.79 22.48
CA ASP A 20 6.10 -6.68 21.98
C ASP A 20 5.50 -5.86 20.83
N ASN A 21 4.47 -6.36 20.13
CA ASN A 21 3.85 -5.67 18.99
C ASN A 21 2.32 -5.54 19.08
N THR A 22 1.72 -5.84 20.23
CA THR A 22 0.26 -5.76 20.41
C THR A 22 -0.15 -4.45 21.09
N LYS A 23 -1.09 -3.71 20.48
CA LYS A 23 -1.74 -2.55 21.12
C LYS A 23 -2.91 -3.03 21.97
N SER A 24 -3.17 -2.36 23.09
CA SER A 24 -4.30 -2.64 23.96
C SER A 24 -5.26 -1.45 24.05
N GLY A 25 -6.56 -1.72 23.90
CA GLY A 25 -7.64 -0.85 24.35
C GLY A 25 -8.34 -1.48 25.57
N SER A 26 -9.34 -0.79 26.12
CA SER A 26 -10.05 -1.20 27.35
C SER A 26 -10.65 -2.61 27.29
N HIS A 27 -11.04 -3.08 26.10
CA HIS A 27 -11.66 -4.39 25.90
C HIS A 27 -11.07 -5.18 24.73
N CYS A 28 -9.92 -4.77 24.16
CA CYS A 28 -9.33 -5.45 23.02
C CYS A 28 -7.80 -5.40 23.03
N ARG A 29 -7.17 -6.50 22.61
CA ARG A 29 -5.74 -6.58 22.29
C ARG A 29 -5.63 -6.84 20.79
N TYR A 30 -4.92 -6.00 20.06
CA TYR A 30 -4.86 -6.09 18.61
C TYR A 30 -3.47 -5.74 18.07
N SER A 31 -3.07 -6.43 17.00
CA SER A 31 -1.94 -6.08 16.16
C SER A 31 -2.47 -5.89 14.74
N LEU A 32 -2.79 -4.65 14.40
CA LEU A 32 -3.36 -4.28 13.11
C LEU A 32 -2.27 -3.67 12.24
N GLN A 33 -1.81 -4.44 11.25
CA GLN A 33 -0.85 -4.01 10.24
C GLN A 33 -1.53 -4.10 8.88
N TYR A 34 -1.55 -3.00 8.14
CA TYR A 34 -2.21 -2.92 6.84
C TYR A 34 -1.21 -2.49 5.75
N HIS A 35 -1.28 -3.15 4.59
CA HIS A 35 -0.53 -2.78 3.40
C HIS A 35 -1.43 -2.03 2.43
N LEU A 36 -1.45 -0.71 2.54
CA LEU A 36 -2.23 0.14 1.65
C LEU A 36 -1.47 0.42 0.36
N VAL A 37 -2.03 0.01 -0.78
CA VAL A 37 -1.49 0.30 -2.12
C VAL A 37 -2.57 1.02 -2.93
N TRP A 38 -2.23 2.17 -3.50
CA TRP A 38 -3.12 2.91 -4.40
C TRP A 38 -2.45 3.21 -5.75
N ILE A 39 -3.27 3.45 -6.77
CA ILE A 39 -2.82 3.81 -8.12
C ILE A 39 -3.52 5.11 -8.53
N PRO A 40 -2.78 6.13 -9.04
CA PRO A 40 -3.40 7.36 -9.50
C PRO A 40 -4.29 7.12 -10.71
N LYS A 41 -5.36 7.92 -10.82
CA LYS A 41 -6.29 7.87 -11.96
C LYS A 41 -5.51 7.99 -13.28
N TYR A 42 -5.82 7.12 -14.23
CA TYR A 42 -5.14 7.00 -15.54
C TYR A 42 -3.66 6.59 -15.51
N ARG A 43 -3.12 6.12 -14.37
CA ARG A 43 -1.72 5.67 -14.23
C ARG A 43 -0.70 6.66 -14.78
N ARG A 44 -0.98 7.96 -14.65
CA ARG A 44 -0.10 9.04 -15.10
C ARG A 44 1.15 9.09 -14.22
N SER A 45 2.30 9.31 -14.84
CA SER A 45 3.62 9.38 -14.19
C SER A 45 3.92 10.79 -13.67
N PHE A 46 3.01 11.39 -12.87
CA PHE A 46 3.22 12.72 -12.28
C PHE A 46 3.82 12.66 -10.87
N LEU A 47 3.97 11.46 -10.30
CA LEU A 47 4.57 11.25 -8.98
C LEU A 47 6.10 11.33 -9.05
N VAL A 48 6.64 12.43 -9.57
CA VAL A 48 8.08 12.66 -9.73
C VAL A 48 8.45 13.99 -9.07
N GLY A 49 9.61 14.03 -8.42
CA GLY A 49 10.16 15.23 -7.78
C GLY A 49 9.30 15.74 -6.63
N GLU A 50 9.07 17.06 -6.61
CA GLU A 50 8.39 17.80 -5.54
C GLU A 50 6.97 17.30 -5.25
N ILE A 51 6.24 16.84 -6.26
CA ILE A 51 4.87 16.32 -6.09
C ILE A 51 4.87 15.07 -5.20
N ALA A 52 5.87 14.19 -5.35
CA ALA A 52 5.99 13.00 -4.53
C ALA A 52 6.35 13.36 -3.07
N GLU A 53 7.17 14.39 -2.86
CA GLU A 53 7.53 14.87 -1.54
C GLU A 53 6.35 15.52 -0.82
N ARG A 54 5.60 16.38 -1.52
CA ARG A 54 4.39 17.01 -0.98
C ARG A 54 3.33 15.97 -0.60
N LEU A 55 3.16 14.94 -1.43
CA LEU A 55 2.26 13.83 -1.11
C LEU A 55 2.68 13.10 0.17
N LYS A 56 3.98 12.82 0.34
CA LYS A 56 4.50 12.20 1.56
C LYS A 56 4.27 13.09 2.79
N GLN A 57 4.35 14.41 2.66
CA GLN A 57 4.06 15.34 3.76
C GLN A 57 2.58 15.24 4.17
N ILE A 58 1.66 15.35 3.21
CA ILE A 58 0.21 15.26 3.46
C ILE A 58 -0.15 13.92 4.11
N LEU A 59 0.42 12.81 3.64
CA LEU A 59 0.17 11.49 4.24
C LEU A 59 0.69 11.39 5.68
N LYS A 60 1.83 12.04 5.99
CA LYS A 60 2.34 12.10 7.36
C LYS A 60 1.44 12.96 8.25
N GLU A 61 0.90 14.07 7.75
CA GLU A 61 -0.05 14.91 8.49
C GLU A 61 -1.31 14.11 8.82
N ILE A 62 -1.94 13.48 7.83
CA ILE A 62 -3.11 12.61 8.01
C ILE A 62 -2.80 11.49 9.01
N ALA A 63 -1.63 10.84 8.90
CA ALA A 63 -1.27 9.78 9.84
C ALA A 63 -1.14 10.27 11.29
N ARG A 64 -0.69 11.50 11.52
CA ARG A 64 -0.65 12.10 12.87
C ARG A 64 -2.06 12.32 13.39
N ASP A 65 -2.95 12.88 12.56
CA ASP A 65 -4.33 13.19 12.97
C ASP A 65 -5.09 11.92 13.38
N TYR A 66 -4.92 10.84 12.63
CA TYR A 66 -5.54 9.54 12.92
C TYR A 66 -4.74 8.65 13.88
N ARG A 67 -3.61 9.14 14.44
CA ARG A 67 -2.71 8.37 15.33
C ARG A 67 -2.25 7.03 14.75
N ILE A 68 -2.05 6.99 13.43
CA ILE A 68 -1.59 5.82 12.69
C ILE A 68 -0.05 5.79 12.70
N ARG A 69 0.52 4.63 13.03
CA ARG A 69 1.98 4.42 12.95
C ARG A 69 2.34 3.97 11.53
N ILE A 70 3.06 4.81 10.79
CA ILE A 70 3.61 4.45 9.48
C ILE A 70 4.85 3.58 9.69
N ILE A 71 4.84 2.34 9.18
CA ILE A 71 5.98 1.41 9.26
C ILE A 71 6.96 1.67 8.11
N ALA A 72 6.42 1.78 6.88
CA ALA A 72 7.17 2.12 5.68
C ALA A 72 6.26 2.87 4.72
N MET A 73 6.82 3.78 3.93
CA MET A 73 6.08 4.53 2.91
C MET A 73 6.96 4.74 1.68
N GLU A 74 6.55 4.16 0.55
CA GLU A 74 7.22 4.29 -0.73
C GLU A 74 6.29 4.88 -1.78
N VAL A 75 6.84 5.73 -2.65
CA VAL A 75 6.13 6.31 -3.78
C VAL A 75 6.87 5.90 -5.04
N ILE A 76 6.26 5.00 -5.81
CA ILE A 76 6.84 4.48 -7.04
C ILE A 76 6.22 5.23 -8.22
N THR A 77 7.08 5.84 -9.05
CA THR A 77 6.66 6.45 -10.31
C THR A 77 6.75 5.45 -11.45
N ARG A 78 5.71 5.43 -12.30
CA ARG A 78 5.76 4.64 -13.52
C ARG A 78 6.69 5.32 -14.51
N ARG A 79 7.90 4.79 -14.71
CA ARG A 79 8.72 5.16 -15.88
C ARG A 79 7.93 4.78 -17.13
N ARG A 80 7.53 5.78 -17.93
CA ARG A 80 7.09 5.52 -19.31
C ARG A 80 8.29 4.88 -20.00
N GLY A 81 8.12 3.72 -20.62
CA GLY A 81 9.17 3.08 -21.38
C GLY A 81 9.71 4.10 -22.37
N THR A 82 10.97 4.51 -22.18
CA THR A 82 11.67 5.29 -23.20
C THR A 82 11.71 4.38 -24.41
N ALA A 83 10.91 4.70 -25.42
CA ALA A 83 11.12 4.14 -26.75
C ALA A 83 12.54 4.56 -27.13
N ARG A 84 13.52 3.66 -26.94
CA ARG A 84 14.78 3.76 -27.66
C ARG A 84 14.35 3.86 -29.12
N SER A 85 14.73 4.96 -29.76
CA SER A 85 14.61 5.13 -31.20
C SER A 85 15.32 3.95 -31.86
N ARG A 86 14.55 2.93 -32.23
CA ARG A 86 14.96 2.02 -33.29
C ARG A 86 14.89 2.85 -34.55
N SER A 87 16.04 3.05 -35.15
CA SER A 87 16.19 3.53 -36.52
C SER A 87 15.14 2.89 -37.42
N THR A 88 14.45 3.76 -38.14
CA THR A 88 13.37 3.52 -39.09
C THR A 88 13.67 2.40 -40.09
N GLY A 89 12.68 1.51 -40.26
CA GLY A 89 12.59 0.61 -41.41
C GLY A 89 11.43 -0.36 -41.24
N GLY A 90 10.36 -0.18 -42.01
CA GLY A 90 9.34 -1.21 -42.23
C GLY A 90 7.90 -0.80 -41.91
N SER A 91 7.18 -0.44 -42.97
CA SER A 91 5.72 -0.39 -43.07
C SER A 91 5.07 -1.68 -42.55
N GLY A 92 4.00 -1.55 -41.77
CA GLY A 92 3.24 -2.69 -41.27
C GLY A 92 2.05 -2.26 -40.41
N TYR A 93 0.90 -2.09 -41.05
CA TYR A 93 -0.40 -1.86 -40.41
C TYR A 93 -0.68 -2.97 -39.39
N GLY A 94 -0.73 -2.63 -38.10
CA GLY A 94 -1.00 -3.57 -37.02
C GLY A 94 -1.78 -2.92 -35.89
N ARG A 95 -3.11 -2.99 -35.99
CA ARG A 95 -4.07 -2.56 -34.98
C ARG A 95 -3.69 -3.14 -33.61
N GLN A 96 -3.46 -2.29 -32.61
CA GLN A 96 -3.55 -2.72 -31.21
C GLN A 96 -4.57 -1.87 -30.48
N SER A 97 -5.80 -2.36 -30.59
CA SER A 97 -6.94 -2.00 -29.77
C SER A 97 -6.80 -2.70 -28.43
N PHE A 98 -6.49 -1.96 -27.37
CA PHE A 98 -6.78 -2.40 -25.99
C PHE A 98 -7.22 -1.18 -25.16
N ARG A 99 -8.35 -0.60 -25.58
CA ARG A 99 -9.22 0.18 -24.70
C ARG A 99 -10.26 -0.79 -24.15
N ARG A 100 -10.18 -1.15 -22.86
CA ARG A 100 -11.31 -1.48 -21.96
C ARG A 100 -10.81 -2.09 -20.65
N CYS A 101 -10.91 -1.32 -19.57
CA CYS A 101 -11.22 -1.70 -18.18
C CYS A 101 -11.05 -0.37 -17.43
N TRP A 102 -12.07 0.46 -17.25
CA TRP A 102 -13.12 0.32 -16.25
C TRP A 102 -14.33 1.16 -16.71
N ARG A 103 -15.48 0.52 -16.94
CA ARG A 103 -16.78 1.20 -17.07
C ARG A 103 -17.46 1.09 -15.72
N TRP A 104 -17.41 2.15 -14.91
CA TRP A 104 -18.34 2.27 -13.79
C TRP A 104 -19.71 2.59 -14.37
N SER A 105 -20.60 1.60 -14.31
CA SER A 105 -22.02 1.77 -14.61
C SER A 105 -22.73 2.21 -13.33
N THR A 106 -22.67 3.48 -12.98
CA THR A 106 -23.66 4.04 -12.04
C THR A 106 -24.91 4.37 -12.84
N GLY A 107 -25.77 3.36 -12.97
CA GLY A 107 -27.18 3.59 -13.23
C GLY A 107 -27.77 4.25 -11.99
N GLY A 108 -27.99 5.56 -12.06
CA GLY A 108 -28.73 6.33 -11.07
C GLY A 108 -29.61 7.31 -11.82
N ARG A 109 -30.88 6.93 -11.97
CA ARG A 109 -31.93 7.69 -12.65
C ARG A 109 -32.00 9.11 -12.10
N ARG A 110 -32.09 10.08 -13.02
CA ARG A 110 -32.72 11.37 -12.76
C ARG A 110 -34.20 11.12 -12.43
N ARG A 111 -34.63 11.56 -11.27
CA ARG A 111 -35.92 12.22 -11.07
C ARG A 111 -35.65 13.46 -10.24
#